data_AF-A0A2E0QB31-F1
#
_entry.id   AF-A0A2E0QB31-F1
#
_cell.length_a   1.000
_cell.length_b   1.000
_cell.length_c   1.000
_cell.angle_alpha   90.00
_cell.angle_beta   90.00
_cell.angle_gamma   90.00
#
_symmetry.space_group_name_H-M   'P 1'
#
loop_
_entity.id
_entity.type
_entity.pdbx_description
1 polymer ?
#
loop_
_entity_poly.entity_id
_entity_poly.type
_entity_poly.pdbx_seq_one_letter_code
_entity_poly.pdbx_strand_id
1 'polypeptide(L)'
;KIHHVSVDPATGMMPFHARELAFALGLEGDAFKSATKFFMNLYKAYVELDASIVEINPMIVTDKNEVMALDAKMNFDDNALFRQKTVEEMRDTTEEDEAERIAKDWELSYVRLDGNIGCMVNGAGLAMSTMDIIKLYGGEPANFLDVGGGATAERVTAAFKIILSDKNVKGILVNIFGGIMKCDVIAQGVIAAAKEVDLSVPLVVRLEGTNVEKGKKLMAESGLPIISADNLADAAQKVVEATAKALKAA
;
A
#
# COMPACT_ATOMS: atom_id res chain seq x y z
N LYS A 1 1.99 -5.03 -33.08
CA LYS A 1 1.33 -3.71 -33.01
C LYS A 1 0.17 -3.85 -32.03
N ILE A 2 0.01 -2.93 -31.08
CA ILE A 2 -1.08 -2.99 -30.09
C ILE A 2 -2.25 -2.15 -30.62
N HIS A 3 -3.46 -2.70 -30.55
CA HIS A 3 -4.70 -2.04 -30.96
C HIS A 3 -5.52 -1.71 -29.72
N HIS A 4 -6.08 -0.51 -29.69
CA HIS A 4 -6.83 0.01 -28.55
C HIS A 4 -8.18 0.51 -29.03
N VAL A 5 -9.21 0.30 -28.21
CA VAL A 5 -10.53 0.89 -28.38
C VAL A 5 -10.96 1.48 -27.04
N SER A 6 -11.36 2.74 -27.06
CA SER A 6 -11.90 3.42 -25.87
C SER A 6 -13.39 3.15 -25.75
N VAL A 7 -13.86 2.81 -24.55
CA VAL A 7 -15.26 2.56 -24.27
C VAL A 7 -15.81 3.69 -23.41
N ASP A 8 -16.90 4.32 -23.88
CA ASP A 8 -17.60 5.35 -23.13
C ASP A 8 -18.41 4.69 -21.98
N PRO A 9 -18.24 5.13 -20.72
CA PRO A 9 -18.92 4.50 -19.59
C PRO A 9 -20.44 4.56 -19.61
N ALA A 10 -21.05 5.57 -20.27
CA ALA A 10 -22.50 5.72 -20.32
C ALA A 10 -23.14 4.78 -21.35
N THR A 11 -22.44 4.49 -22.44
CA THR A 11 -22.94 3.58 -23.49
C THR A 11 -22.43 2.14 -23.33
N GLY A 12 -21.29 1.96 -22.66
CA GLY A 12 -20.61 0.69 -22.54
C GLY A 12 -20.02 0.19 -23.86
N MET A 13 -19.47 -1.03 -23.84
CA MET A 13 -18.90 -1.60 -25.05
C MET A 13 -20.01 -1.96 -26.04
N MET A 14 -20.01 -1.29 -27.19
CA MET A 14 -20.92 -1.58 -28.29
C MET A 14 -20.33 -2.60 -29.27
N PRO A 15 -21.15 -3.33 -30.04
CA PRO A 15 -20.67 -4.35 -30.98
C PRO A 15 -19.65 -3.87 -32.01
N PHE A 16 -19.63 -2.57 -32.36
CA PHE A 16 -18.65 -2.04 -33.30
C PHE A 16 -17.24 -2.00 -32.71
N HIS A 17 -17.08 -1.72 -31.41
CA HIS A 17 -15.79 -1.79 -30.70
C HIS A 17 -15.18 -3.19 -30.80
N ALA A 18 -16.01 -4.22 -30.54
CA ALA A 18 -15.56 -5.61 -30.58
C ALA A 18 -15.17 -6.05 -32.01
N ARG A 19 -15.90 -5.58 -33.02
CA ARG A 19 -15.57 -5.84 -34.43
C ARG A 19 -14.27 -5.16 -34.84
N GLU A 20 -14.04 -3.93 -34.40
CA GLU A 20 -12.82 -3.19 -34.67
C GLU A 20 -11.59 -3.94 -34.13
N LEU A 21 -11.65 -4.44 -32.90
CA LEU A 21 -10.59 -5.27 -32.32
C LEU A 21 -10.39 -6.57 -33.10
N ALA A 22 -11.46 -7.29 -33.42
CA ALA A 22 -11.36 -8.55 -34.16
C ALA A 22 -10.77 -8.36 -35.57
N PHE A 23 -11.16 -7.29 -36.29
CA PHE A 23 -10.56 -6.94 -37.58
C PHE A 23 -9.08 -6.58 -37.44
N ALA A 24 -8.74 -5.80 -36.43
CA ALA A 24 -7.37 -5.37 -36.17
C ALA A 24 -6.43 -6.55 -35.85
N LEU A 25 -6.96 -7.61 -35.24
CA LEU A 25 -6.26 -8.87 -34.98
C LEU A 25 -6.22 -9.81 -36.19
N GLY A 26 -6.80 -9.42 -37.33
CA GLY A 26 -6.82 -10.23 -38.55
C GLY A 26 -7.71 -11.47 -38.46
N LEU A 27 -8.71 -11.46 -37.57
CA LEU A 27 -9.64 -12.58 -37.42
C LEU A 27 -10.73 -12.51 -38.49
N GLU A 28 -11.11 -13.67 -39.02
CA GLU A 28 -12.11 -13.79 -40.09
C GLU A 28 -13.14 -14.89 -39.79
N GLY A 29 -14.22 -14.94 -40.56
CA GLY A 29 -15.20 -16.01 -40.50
C GLY A 29 -15.78 -16.26 -39.10
N ASP A 30 -15.72 -17.50 -38.65
CA ASP A 30 -16.27 -17.89 -37.35
C ASP A 30 -15.36 -17.47 -36.18
N ALA A 31 -14.04 -17.37 -36.39
CA ALA A 31 -13.13 -16.81 -35.39
C ALA A 31 -13.44 -15.35 -35.10
N PHE A 32 -13.78 -14.56 -36.12
CA PHE A 32 -14.25 -13.18 -35.95
C PHE A 32 -15.54 -13.10 -35.13
N LYS A 33 -16.54 -13.93 -35.43
CA LYS A 33 -17.80 -13.97 -34.67
C LYS A 33 -17.58 -14.43 -33.22
N SER A 34 -16.65 -15.36 -33.01
CA SER A 34 -16.28 -15.83 -31.68
C SER A 34 -15.57 -14.74 -30.89
N ALA A 35 -14.57 -14.08 -31.48
CA ALA A 35 -13.83 -12.97 -30.87
C ALA A 35 -14.74 -11.81 -30.46
N THR A 36 -15.68 -11.43 -31.33
CA THR A 36 -16.60 -10.32 -31.03
C THR A 36 -17.47 -10.61 -29.82
N LYS A 37 -17.99 -11.84 -29.68
CA LYS A 37 -18.72 -12.26 -28.47
C LYS A 37 -17.80 -12.31 -27.25
N PHE A 38 -16.59 -12.84 -27.43
CA PHE A 38 -15.60 -12.95 -26.37
C PHE A 38 -15.24 -11.58 -25.78
N PHE A 39 -14.91 -10.58 -26.61
CA PHE A 39 -14.60 -9.23 -26.14
C PHE A 39 -15.77 -8.54 -25.44
N MET A 40 -16.99 -8.71 -25.96
CA MET A 40 -18.19 -8.17 -25.30
C MET A 40 -18.40 -8.80 -23.91
N ASN A 41 -18.18 -10.10 -23.78
CA ASN A 41 -18.28 -10.81 -22.50
C ASN A 41 -17.15 -10.45 -21.54
N LEU A 42 -15.93 -10.22 -22.02
CA LEU A 42 -14.84 -9.70 -21.19
C LEU A 42 -15.16 -8.33 -20.62
N TYR A 43 -15.67 -7.41 -21.44
CA TYR A 43 -16.10 -6.10 -20.94
C TYR A 43 -17.24 -6.23 -19.94
N LYS A 44 -18.21 -7.11 -20.21
CA LYS A 44 -19.30 -7.39 -19.27
C LYS A 44 -18.76 -7.88 -17.92
N ALA A 45 -17.85 -8.85 -17.93
CA ALA A 45 -17.21 -9.36 -16.72
C ALA A 45 -16.43 -8.27 -15.97
N TYR A 46 -15.67 -7.44 -16.71
CA TYR A 46 -14.94 -6.30 -16.14
C TYR A 46 -15.88 -5.36 -15.36
N VAL A 47 -17.03 -5.00 -15.95
CA VAL A 47 -17.99 -4.09 -15.32
C VAL A 47 -18.77 -4.76 -14.18
N GLU A 48 -19.31 -5.95 -14.41
CA GLU A 48 -20.20 -6.62 -13.45
C GLU A 48 -19.48 -7.08 -12.18
N LEU A 49 -18.19 -7.39 -12.27
CA LEU A 49 -17.38 -7.84 -11.14
C LEU A 49 -16.60 -6.70 -10.46
N ASP A 50 -16.80 -5.45 -10.90
CA ASP A 50 -15.99 -4.30 -10.47
C ASP A 50 -14.48 -4.61 -10.60
N ALA A 51 -14.09 -5.20 -11.74
CA ALA A 51 -12.68 -5.47 -12.02
C ALA A 51 -11.94 -4.15 -12.29
N SER A 52 -10.72 -4.03 -11.77
CA SER A 52 -9.80 -2.96 -12.14
C SER A 52 -8.99 -3.33 -13.38
N ILE A 53 -8.73 -4.63 -13.61
CA ILE A 53 -8.04 -5.16 -14.79
C ILE A 53 -8.59 -6.56 -15.11
N VAL A 54 -8.79 -6.85 -16.40
CA VAL A 54 -8.99 -8.22 -16.92
C VAL A 54 -7.99 -8.44 -18.06
N GLU A 55 -6.99 -9.28 -17.82
CA GLU A 55 -5.94 -9.63 -18.76
C GLU A 55 -6.09 -11.09 -19.19
N ILE A 56 -6.14 -11.34 -20.50
CA ILE A 56 -6.15 -12.69 -21.07
C ILE A 56 -4.86 -12.89 -21.83
N ASN A 57 -4.00 -13.80 -21.37
CA ASN A 57 -2.72 -14.06 -22.00
C ASN A 57 -2.20 -15.49 -21.76
N PRO A 58 -2.33 -16.41 -22.74
CA PRO A 58 -2.71 -16.14 -24.12
C PRO A 58 -4.22 -16.23 -24.37
N MET A 59 -4.71 -15.37 -25.25
CA MET A 59 -5.97 -15.57 -25.97
C MET A 59 -5.69 -16.38 -27.23
N ILE A 60 -6.29 -17.56 -27.37
CA ILE A 60 -6.01 -18.48 -28.47
C ILE A 60 -7.18 -18.57 -29.45
N VAL A 61 -6.90 -19.02 -30.68
CA VAL A 61 -7.90 -19.48 -31.65
C VAL A 61 -7.75 -20.99 -31.76
N THR A 62 -8.82 -21.74 -31.51
CA THR A 62 -8.82 -23.20 -31.63
C THR A 62 -8.86 -23.66 -33.08
N ASP A 63 -8.61 -24.95 -33.30
CA ASP A 63 -8.81 -25.65 -34.58
C ASP A 63 -10.26 -25.57 -35.10
N LYS A 64 -11.23 -25.29 -34.23
CA LYS A 64 -12.65 -25.04 -34.57
C LYS A 64 -12.97 -23.57 -34.86
N ASN A 65 -11.97 -22.71 -34.97
CA ASN A 65 -12.13 -21.25 -35.13
C ASN A 65 -12.89 -20.59 -33.96
N GLU A 66 -12.67 -21.06 -32.73
CA GLU A 66 -13.23 -20.44 -31.54
C GLU A 66 -12.15 -19.67 -30.78
N VAL A 67 -12.49 -18.47 -30.29
CA VAL A 67 -11.61 -17.69 -29.42
C VAL A 67 -11.82 -18.12 -27.98
N MET A 68 -10.72 -18.36 -27.27
CA MET A 68 -10.73 -18.83 -25.87
C MET A 68 -9.63 -18.16 -25.05
N ALA A 69 -9.93 -17.91 -23.78
CA ALA A 69 -8.91 -17.62 -22.78
C ALA A 69 -8.21 -18.91 -22.36
N LEU A 70 -6.91 -19.06 -22.68
CA LEU A 70 -6.13 -20.16 -22.15
C LEU A 70 -5.64 -19.85 -20.72
N ASP A 71 -5.36 -18.59 -20.45
CA ASP A 71 -4.97 -18.08 -19.14
C ASP A 71 -5.56 -16.67 -18.93
N ALA A 72 -5.83 -16.34 -17.67
CA ALA A 72 -6.45 -15.08 -17.28
C ALA A 72 -5.91 -14.58 -15.94
N LYS A 73 -5.58 -13.28 -15.89
CA LYS A 73 -5.28 -12.56 -14.66
C LYS A 73 -6.28 -11.44 -14.49
N MET A 74 -6.92 -11.40 -13.32
CA MET A 74 -7.92 -10.40 -12.99
C MET A 74 -7.55 -9.71 -11.69
N ASN A 75 -7.65 -8.39 -11.67
CA ASN A 75 -7.58 -7.59 -10.44
C ASN A 75 -8.95 -6.94 -10.24
N PHE A 76 -9.35 -6.79 -8.98
CA PHE A 76 -10.64 -6.21 -8.59
C PHE A 76 -10.41 -4.87 -7.87
N ASP A 77 -11.44 -4.01 -7.84
CA ASP A 77 -11.42 -2.81 -7.02
C ASP A 77 -11.76 -3.18 -5.57
N ASP A 78 -10.77 -3.08 -4.67
CA ASP A 78 -10.93 -3.32 -3.23
C ASP A 78 -12.08 -2.49 -2.63
N ASN A 79 -12.34 -1.29 -3.17
CA ASN A 79 -13.42 -0.43 -2.67
C ASN A 79 -14.82 -0.94 -3.06
N ALA A 80 -14.93 -1.88 -3.99
CA ALA A 80 -16.19 -2.45 -4.43
C ALA A 80 -16.48 -3.82 -3.78
N LEU A 81 -15.55 -4.40 -3.03
CA LEU A 81 -15.70 -5.74 -2.45
C LEU A 81 -16.94 -5.87 -1.55
N PHE A 82 -17.35 -4.80 -0.87
CA PHE A 82 -18.57 -4.78 -0.05
C PHE A 82 -19.85 -5.17 -0.82
N ARG A 83 -19.86 -5.00 -2.15
CA ARG A 83 -20.95 -5.40 -3.04
C ARG A 83 -20.62 -6.60 -3.94
N GLN A 84 -19.39 -7.12 -3.88
CA GLN A 84 -18.88 -8.24 -4.69
C GLN A 84 -18.55 -9.48 -3.84
N LYS A 85 -19.55 -9.99 -3.10
CA LYS A 85 -19.36 -11.10 -2.14
C LYS A 85 -18.72 -12.34 -2.74
N THR A 86 -19.11 -12.72 -3.96
CA THR A 86 -18.55 -13.90 -4.63
C THR A 86 -17.07 -13.74 -4.96
N VAL A 87 -16.62 -12.52 -5.24
CA VAL A 87 -15.18 -12.22 -5.44
C VAL A 87 -14.46 -12.24 -4.11
N GLU A 88 -15.04 -11.63 -3.07
CA GLU A 88 -14.46 -11.59 -1.73
C GLU A 88 -14.26 -13.01 -1.15
N GLU A 89 -15.21 -13.92 -1.38
CA GLU A 89 -15.13 -15.34 -0.97
C GLU A 89 -14.01 -16.12 -1.68
N MET A 90 -13.52 -15.66 -2.83
CA MET A 90 -12.40 -16.28 -3.56
C MET A 90 -11.03 -15.82 -3.08
N ARG A 91 -10.96 -14.88 -2.12
CA ARG A 91 -9.69 -14.36 -1.60
C ARG A 91 -8.89 -15.47 -0.89
N ASP A 92 -7.72 -15.78 -1.43
CA ASP A 92 -6.76 -16.68 -0.81
C ASP A 92 -5.73 -15.89 0.00
N THR A 93 -5.85 -15.90 1.32
CA THR A 93 -4.94 -15.19 2.22
C THR A 93 -3.59 -15.89 2.40
N THR A 94 -3.41 -17.11 1.87
CA THR A 94 -2.14 -17.84 1.98
C THR A 94 -1.08 -17.35 1.00
N GLU A 95 -1.49 -16.64 -0.04
CA GLU A 95 -0.62 -16.01 -1.04
C GLU A 95 -0.29 -14.53 -0.69
N GLU A 96 -0.78 -14.04 0.45
CA GLU A 96 -0.53 -12.68 0.93
C GLU A 96 0.61 -12.63 1.95
N ASP A 97 1.33 -11.50 2.02
CA ASP A 97 2.29 -11.28 3.10
C ASP A 97 1.56 -11.14 4.45
N GLU A 98 2.02 -11.90 5.46
CA GLU A 98 1.37 -11.96 6.77
C GLU A 98 1.30 -10.59 7.44
N ALA A 99 2.33 -9.75 7.29
CA ALA A 99 2.39 -8.43 7.90
C ALA A 99 1.42 -7.46 7.21
N GLU A 100 1.30 -7.54 5.88
CA GLU A 100 0.28 -6.77 5.12
C GLU A 100 -1.15 -7.19 5.51
N ARG A 101 -1.38 -8.50 5.68
CA ARG A 101 -2.68 -9.02 6.12
C ARG A 101 -3.04 -8.51 7.52
N ILE A 102 -2.12 -8.62 8.48
CA ILE A 102 -2.32 -8.11 9.85
C ILE A 102 -2.54 -6.59 9.82
N ALA A 103 -1.79 -5.85 9.00
CA ALA A 103 -1.99 -4.41 8.85
C ALA A 103 -3.41 -4.07 8.39
N LYS A 104 -3.95 -4.81 7.40
CA LYS A 104 -5.31 -4.63 6.90
C LYS A 104 -6.37 -4.85 7.99
N ASP A 105 -6.18 -5.83 8.89
CA ASP A 105 -7.06 -6.08 10.03
C ASP A 105 -7.11 -4.88 11.03
N TRP A 106 -6.07 -4.05 11.06
CA TRP A 106 -5.96 -2.83 11.89
C TRP A 106 -6.27 -1.54 11.11
N GLU A 107 -6.80 -1.65 9.89
CA GLU A 107 -7.02 -0.53 8.96
C GLU A 107 -5.73 0.25 8.69
N LEU A 108 -4.59 -0.43 8.65
CA LEU A 108 -3.29 0.15 8.31
C LEU A 108 -2.94 -0.22 6.87
N SER A 109 -2.42 0.73 6.10
CA SER A 109 -1.85 0.41 4.79
C SER A 109 -0.35 0.17 4.96
N TYR A 110 0.08 -1.07 4.84
CA TYR A 110 1.47 -1.48 5.00
C TYR A 110 1.96 -2.14 3.71
N VAL A 111 3.21 -1.87 3.33
CA VAL A 111 3.92 -2.60 2.27
C VAL A 111 5.34 -2.80 2.73
N ARG A 112 5.83 -4.04 2.69
CA ARG A 112 7.20 -4.36 3.08
C ARG A 112 8.19 -4.01 1.97
N LEU A 113 9.38 -3.54 2.36
CA LEU A 113 10.51 -3.23 1.48
C LEU A 113 11.79 -3.89 2.03
N ASP A 114 12.89 -3.82 1.28
CA ASP A 114 14.15 -4.52 1.61
C ASP A 114 15.12 -3.71 2.50
N GLY A 115 14.66 -2.58 3.06
CA GLY A 115 15.51 -1.68 3.86
C GLY A 115 15.63 -2.06 5.34
N ASN A 116 16.15 -1.11 6.12
CA ASN A 116 16.41 -1.30 7.56
C ASN A 116 15.87 -0.16 8.45
N ILE A 117 15.24 0.86 7.88
CA ILE A 117 14.59 1.95 8.61
C ILE A 117 13.08 1.83 8.48
N GLY A 118 12.43 1.42 9.54
CA GLY A 118 10.97 1.33 9.59
C GLY A 118 10.34 2.72 9.58
N CYS A 119 9.24 2.89 8.84
CA CYS A 119 8.51 4.16 8.75
C CYS A 119 7.10 3.99 9.30
N MET A 120 6.64 4.95 10.10
CA MET A 120 5.23 5.07 10.52
C MET A 120 4.78 6.51 10.29
N VAL A 121 3.79 6.69 9.41
CA VAL A 121 3.39 8.01 8.93
C VAL A 121 1.87 8.08 8.83
N ASN A 122 1.29 9.29 8.93
CA ASN A 122 -0.12 9.51 8.61
C ASN A 122 -0.28 10.21 7.25
N GLY A 123 -0.99 9.55 6.35
CA GLY A 123 -1.24 9.95 4.97
C GLY A 123 -0.24 9.33 3.98
N ALA A 124 -0.77 8.60 2.99
CA ALA A 124 0.01 7.90 1.96
C ALA A 124 1.05 8.77 1.25
N GLY A 125 0.69 10.02 0.89
CA GLY A 125 1.63 10.95 0.25
C GLY A 125 2.82 11.30 1.15
N LEU A 126 2.57 11.54 2.44
CA LEU A 126 3.63 11.82 3.39
C LEU A 126 4.46 10.57 3.69
N ALA A 127 3.85 9.39 3.70
CA ALA A 127 4.54 8.11 3.89
C ALA A 127 5.55 7.87 2.74
N MET A 128 5.13 8.07 1.49
CA MET A 128 6.03 8.02 0.32
C MET A 128 7.16 9.04 0.43
N SER A 129 6.86 10.32 0.70
CA SER A 129 7.89 11.35 0.85
C SER A 129 8.86 11.09 2.01
N THR A 130 8.41 10.39 3.06
CA THR A 130 9.26 10.02 4.20
C THR A 130 10.25 8.92 3.80
N MET A 131 9.80 7.91 3.04
CA MET A 131 10.70 6.90 2.49
C MET A 131 11.71 7.52 1.52
N ASP A 132 11.25 8.41 0.64
CA ASP A 132 12.11 9.11 -0.32
C ASP A 132 13.18 9.94 0.38
N ILE A 133 12.82 10.68 1.44
CA ILE A 133 13.80 11.50 2.16
C ILE A 133 14.78 10.65 2.99
N ILE A 134 14.36 9.51 3.55
CA ILE A 134 15.29 8.55 4.17
C ILE A 134 16.32 8.09 3.13
N LYS A 135 15.86 7.71 1.94
CA LYS A 135 16.71 7.28 0.83
C LYS A 135 17.64 8.38 0.35
N LEU A 136 17.15 9.62 0.25
CA LEU A 136 17.92 10.80 -0.12
C LEU A 136 19.08 11.07 0.86
N TYR A 137 18.87 10.80 2.14
CA TYR A 137 19.89 10.93 3.18
C TYR A 137 20.78 9.68 3.35
N GLY A 138 20.66 8.69 2.44
CA GLY A 138 21.51 7.50 2.40
C GLY A 138 21.05 6.35 3.31
N GLY A 139 19.83 6.40 3.83
CA GLY A 139 19.17 5.28 4.51
C GLY A 139 18.42 4.37 3.55
N GLU A 140 17.93 3.24 4.08
CA GLU A 140 17.11 2.29 3.33
C GLU A 140 15.75 2.12 4.03
N PRO A 141 14.64 2.64 3.48
CA PRO A 141 13.31 2.45 4.08
C PRO A 141 12.92 0.96 4.03
N ALA A 142 12.54 0.41 5.18
CA ALA A 142 12.16 -0.99 5.34
C ALA A 142 10.68 -1.26 5.02
N ASN A 143 9.85 -0.22 5.02
CA ASN A 143 8.43 -0.37 4.73
C ASN A 143 7.79 0.97 4.37
N PHE A 144 6.66 0.89 3.68
CA PHE A 144 5.60 1.89 3.68
C PHE A 144 4.63 1.55 4.82
N LEU A 145 4.20 2.54 5.61
CA LEU A 145 3.08 2.38 6.56
C LEU A 145 2.33 3.69 6.73
N ASP A 146 1.06 3.68 6.36
CA ASP A 146 0.09 4.74 6.60
C ASP A 146 -0.89 4.33 7.73
N VAL A 147 -0.88 5.08 8.84
CA VAL A 147 -1.83 4.91 9.97
C VAL A 147 -3.16 5.63 9.77
N GLY A 148 -3.34 6.32 8.64
CA GLY A 148 -4.52 7.12 8.32
C GLY A 148 -4.70 8.35 9.22
N GLY A 149 -5.89 8.95 9.18
CA GLY A 149 -6.19 10.18 9.93
C GLY A 149 -6.36 9.99 11.44
N GLY A 150 -6.50 8.75 11.92
CA GLY A 150 -6.80 8.42 13.32
C GLY A 150 -5.73 7.55 13.96
N ALA A 151 -4.68 8.14 14.53
CA ALA A 151 -3.62 7.43 15.23
C ALA A 151 -3.99 7.17 16.71
N THR A 152 -4.89 6.21 16.96
CA THR A 152 -5.18 5.75 18.33
C THR A 152 -3.97 4.98 18.90
N ALA A 153 -3.90 4.86 20.23
CA ALA A 153 -2.79 4.16 20.87
C ALA A 153 -2.69 2.70 20.41
N GLU A 154 -3.82 2.01 20.25
CA GLU A 154 -3.89 0.61 19.82
C GLU A 154 -3.37 0.44 18.39
N ARG A 155 -3.76 1.33 17.47
CA ARG A 155 -3.29 1.31 16.08
C ARG A 155 -1.80 1.61 15.98
N VAL A 156 -1.31 2.56 16.77
CA VAL A 156 0.13 2.86 16.85
C VAL A 156 0.91 1.67 17.40
N THR A 157 0.42 1.02 18.45
CA THR A 157 1.02 -0.21 18.99
C THR A 157 1.04 -1.34 17.96
N ALA A 158 -0.06 -1.57 17.25
CA ALA A 158 -0.14 -2.57 16.18
C ALA A 158 0.88 -2.26 15.07
N ALA A 159 0.97 -1.00 14.65
CA ALA A 159 1.93 -0.56 13.65
C ALA A 159 3.40 -0.80 14.10
N PHE A 160 3.73 -0.55 15.37
CA PHE A 160 5.06 -0.88 15.92
C PHE A 160 5.33 -2.39 15.88
N LYS A 161 4.36 -3.22 16.30
CA LYS A 161 4.49 -4.69 16.26
C LYS A 161 4.70 -5.21 14.84
N ILE A 162 3.99 -4.65 13.86
CA ILE A 162 4.14 -4.99 12.44
C ILE A 162 5.53 -4.61 11.95
N ILE A 163 5.97 -3.36 12.14
CA ILE A 163 7.31 -2.89 11.74
C ILE A 163 8.41 -3.77 12.36
N LEU A 164 8.31 -4.06 13.67
CA LEU A 164 9.32 -4.81 14.41
C LEU A 164 9.26 -6.33 14.19
N SER A 165 8.23 -6.83 13.52
CA SER A 165 8.19 -8.23 13.07
C SER A 165 9.26 -8.49 12.00
N ASP A 166 9.63 -7.46 11.23
CA ASP A 166 10.76 -7.53 10.31
C ASP A 166 12.08 -7.33 11.06
N LYS A 167 12.87 -8.42 11.10
CA LYS A 167 14.19 -8.47 11.74
C LYS A 167 15.23 -7.59 11.05
N ASN A 168 14.99 -7.13 9.82
CA ASN A 168 15.86 -6.21 9.11
C ASN A 168 15.76 -4.78 9.64
N VAL A 169 14.70 -4.43 10.36
CA VAL A 169 14.54 -3.10 10.95
C VAL A 169 15.57 -2.87 12.06
N LYS A 170 16.30 -1.77 11.96
CA LYS A 170 17.39 -1.31 12.84
C LYS A 170 17.22 0.11 13.33
N GLY A 171 16.18 0.81 12.87
CA GLY A 171 15.75 2.10 13.37
C GLY A 171 14.34 2.40 12.89
N ILE A 172 13.63 3.27 13.58
CA ILE A 172 12.25 3.64 13.24
C ILE A 172 12.14 5.16 13.15
N LEU A 173 11.52 5.65 12.08
CA LEU A 173 11.07 7.01 11.93
C LEU A 173 9.55 7.09 12.02
N VAL A 174 9.04 7.73 13.08
CA VAL A 174 7.65 8.16 13.18
C VAL A 174 7.57 9.60 12.69
N ASN A 175 6.82 9.86 11.63
CA ASN A 175 6.59 11.21 11.11
C ASN A 175 5.09 11.47 11.06
N ILE A 176 4.58 12.25 12.02
CA ILE A 176 3.15 12.54 12.11
C ILE A 176 2.88 14.04 11.98
N PHE A 177 2.05 14.40 11.02
CA PHE A 177 1.49 15.73 10.88
C PHE A 177 0.11 15.77 11.54
N GLY A 178 0.02 16.40 12.71
CA GLY A 178 -1.18 16.62 13.50
C GLY A 178 -2.14 17.57 12.82
N GLY A 179 -2.92 17.04 11.88
CA GLY A 179 -4.06 17.71 11.24
C GLY A 179 -5.21 17.90 12.23
N ILE A 180 -6.13 16.94 12.29
CA ILE A 180 -7.25 16.96 13.25
C ILE A 180 -6.85 16.52 14.67
N MET A 181 -5.77 15.75 14.80
CA MET A 181 -5.26 15.24 16.06
C MET A 181 -4.23 16.19 16.68
N LYS A 182 -4.22 16.30 18.01
CA LYS A 182 -3.22 17.10 18.74
C LYS A 182 -1.95 16.27 18.99
N CYS A 183 -0.79 16.88 18.84
CA CYS A 183 0.51 16.21 18.96
C CYS A 183 0.77 15.65 20.36
N ASP A 184 0.19 16.22 21.41
CA ASP A 184 0.30 15.70 22.78
C ASP A 184 -0.41 14.35 22.94
N VAL A 185 -1.58 14.17 22.30
CA VAL A 185 -2.29 12.88 22.30
C VAL A 185 -1.51 11.83 21.51
N ILE A 186 -0.97 12.22 20.36
CA ILE A 186 -0.15 11.34 19.53
C ILE A 186 1.12 10.93 20.27
N ALA A 187 1.82 11.88 20.90
CA ALA A 187 3.01 11.62 21.69
C ALA A 187 2.73 10.61 22.83
N GLN A 188 1.60 10.75 23.53
CA GLN A 188 1.17 9.78 24.55
C GLN A 188 0.99 8.37 23.95
N GLY A 189 0.35 8.27 22.78
CA GLY A 189 0.19 7.00 22.07
C GLY A 189 1.53 6.35 21.70
N VAL A 190 2.45 7.14 21.13
CA VAL A 190 3.80 6.67 20.79
C VAL A 190 4.57 6.22 22.04
N ILE A 191 4.52 6.98 23.14
CA ILE A 191 5.17 6.63 24.41
C ILE A 191 4.58 5.33 24.99
N ALA A 192 3.26 5.17 24.95
CA ALA A 192 2.59 3.97 25.45
C ALA A 192 3.00 2.74 24.63
N ALA A 193 2.94 2.84 23.30
CA ALA A 193 3.36 1.78 22.39
C ALA A 193 4.84 1.41 22.56
N ALA A 194 5.71 2.41 22.67
CA ALA A 194 7.14 2.22 22.89
C ALA A 194 7.46 1.47 24.20
N LYS A 195 6.68 1.69 25.26
CA LYS A 195 6.80 0.96 26.54
C LYS A 195 6.27 -0.46 26.46
N GLU A 196 5.20 -0.68 25.71
CA GLU A 196 4.58 -2.00 25.57
C GLU A 196 5.44 -2.94 24.73
N VAL A 197 6.06 -2.44 23.66
CA VAL A 197 6.76 -3.26 22.67
C VAL A 197 8.25 -3.48 23.01
N ASP A 198 8.78 -2.78 24.03
CA ASP A 198 10.19 -2.83 24.45
C ASP A 198 11.17 -2.59 23.27
N LEU A 199 11.23 -1.34 22.81
CA LEU A 199 12.01 -0.93 21.65
C LEU A 199 13.51 -1.20 21.82
N SER A 200 14.04 -2.14 21.04
CA SER A 200 15.48 -2.45 20.95
C SER A 200 16.22 -1.64 19.88
N VAL A 201 15.49 -0.85 19.08
CA VAL A 201 16.03 -0.03 17.99
C VAL A 201 15.81 1.46 18.25
N PRO A 202 16.70 2.35 17.76
CA PRO A 202 16.52 3.79 17.89
C PRO A 202 15.21 4.26 17.27
N LEU A 203 14.50 5.11 18.01
CA LEU A 203 13.23 5.72 17.59
C LEU A 203 13.43 7.22 17.40
N VAL A 204 13.24 7.69 16.15
CA VAL A 204 13.16 9.10 15.81
C VAL A 204 11.70 9.47 15.61
N VAL A 205 11.27 10.57 16.23
CA VAL A 205 9.89 11.06 16.13
C VAL A 205 9.89 12.51 15.68
N ARG A 206 9.15 12.78 14.61
CA ARG A 206 8.85 14.12 14.12
C ARG A 206 7.34 14.35 14.24
N LEU A 207 6.97 15.38 14.99
CA LEU A 207 5.59 15.83 15.16
C LEU A 207 5.44 17.24 14.59
N GLU A 208 4.31 17.52 13.97
CA GLU A 208 3.89 18.88 13.59
C GLU A 208 2.44 19.15 13.89
N GLY A 209 2.10 20.43 14.07
CA GLY A 209 0.72 20.87 14.18
C GLY A 209 0.36 21.28 15.61
N THR A 210 -0.91 21.07 15.98
CA THR A 210 -1.43 21.57 17.25
C THR A 210 -0.73 20.90 18.43
N ASN A 211 -0.29 21.69 19.43
CA ASN A 211 0.40 21.23 20.64
C ASN A 211 1.76 20.53 20.40
N VAL A 212 2.45 20.79 19.29
CA VAL A 212 3.76 20.17 18.99
C VAL A 212 4.77 20.31 20.14
N GLU A 213 4.90 21.51 20.73
CA GLU A 213 5.80 21.75 21.86
C GLU A 213 5.47 20.90 23.10
N LYS A 214 4.18 20.69 23.36
CA LYS A 214 3.74 19.81 24.46
C LYS A 214 4.06 18.36 24.14
N GLY A 215 3.85 17.91 22.90
CA GLY A 215 4.22 16.57 22.44
C GLY A 215 5.72 16.30 22.58
N LYS A 216 6.57 17.22 22.12
CA LYS A 216 8.03 17.14 22.29
C LYS A 216 8.44 17.06 23.77
N LYS A 217 7.82 17.89 24.62
CA LYS A 217 8.05 17.86 26.07
C LYS A 217 7.68 16.51 26.69
N LEU A 218 6.51 15.96 26.34
CA LEU A 218 6.07 14.64 26.83
C LEU A 218 7.05 13.53 26.43
N MET A 219 7.56 13.55 25.19
CA MET A 219 8.56 12.57 24.75
C MET A 219 9.88 12.71 25.51
N ALA A 220 10.36 13.93 25.74
CA ALA A 220 11.58 14.19 26.50
C ALA A 220 11.47 13.74 27.97
N GLU A 221 10.29 13.91 28.58
CA GLU A 221 10.02 13.51 29.97
C GLU A 221 9.66 12.02 30.13
N SER A 222 9.51 11.28 29.03
CA SER A 222 9.02 9.89 29.04
C SER A 222 9.97 8.86 29.65
N GLY A 223 11.27 9.20 29.75
CA GLY A 223 12.34 8.30 30.15
C GLY A 223 12.76 7.30 29.06
N LEU A 224 12.16 7.37 27.88
CA LEU A 224 12.49 6.52 26.73
C LEU A 224 13.56 7.19 25.85
N PRO A 225 14.39 6.40 25.14
CA PRO A 225 15.41 6.92 24.22
C PRO A 225 14.78 7.41 22.89
N ILE A 226 13.85 8.37 22.96
CA ILE A 226 13.17 8.96 21.81
C ILE A 226 13.94 10.19 21.33
N ILE A 227 14.33 10.18 20.06
CA ILE A 227 15.02 11.31 19.42
C ILE A 227 13.96 12.19 18.74
N SER A 228 13.70 13.37 19.29
CA SER A 228 12.80 14.35 18.65
C SER A 228 13.47 15.02 17.46
N ALA A 229 12.73 15.18 16.36
CA ALA A 229 13.15 15.93 15.18
C ALA A 229 12.26 17.15 14.91
N ASP A 230 12.85 18.19 14.32
CA ASP A 230 12.20 19.49 14.13
C ASP A 230 11.53 19.64 12.77
N ASN A 231 12.05 18.98 11.75
CA ASN A 231 11.47 18.95 10.41
C ASN A 231 11.81 17.63 9.72
N LEU A 232 11.29 17.43 8.51
CA LEU A 232 11.44 16.16 7.81
C LEU A 232 12.90 15.83 7.43
N ALA A 233 13.70 16.84 7.06
CA ALA A 233 15.12 16.67 6.73
C ALA A 233 15.95 16.30 7.97
N ASP A 234 15.72 17.00 9.09
CA ASP A 234 16.33 16.70 10.37
C ASP A 234 15.95 15.28 10.86
N ALA A 235 14.70 14.89 10.68
CA ALA A 235 14.23 13.55 11.06
C ALA A 235 14.91 12.44 10.23
N ALA A 236 15.03 12.63 8.91
CA ALA A 236 15.71 11.71 8.02
C ALA A 236 17.20 11.58 8.39
N GLN A 237 17.90 12.70 8.59
CA GLN A 237 19.31 12.68 8.98
C GLN A 237 19.50 11.95 10.32
N LYS A 238 18.71 12.29 11.33
CA LYS A 238 18.78 11.67 12.66
C LYS A 238 18.53 10.17 12.62
N VAL A 239 17.53 9.70 11.87
CA VAL A 239 17.21 8.26 11.84
C VAL A 239 18.30 7.47 11.11
N VAL A 240 18.86 8.01 10.02
CA VAL A 240 19.97 7.37 9.31
C VAL A 240 21.20 7.26 10.20
N GLU A 241 21.57 8.36 10.86
CA GLU A 241 22.72 8.38 11.78
C GLU A 241 22.51 7.44 12.98
N ALA A 242 21.34 7.46 13.60
CA ALA A 242 21.02 6.61 14.74
C ALA A 242 21.02 5.12 14.36
N THR A 243 20.46 4.78 13.19
CA THR A 243 20.43 3.42 12.65
C THR A 243 21.85 2.92 12.35
N ALA A 244 22.68 3.74 11.70
CA ALA A 244 24.06 3.41 11.42
C ALA A 244 24.89 3.21 12.70
N LYS A 245 24.63 4.01 13.74
CA LYS A 245 25.28 3.86 15.04
C LYS A 245 24.85 2.57 15.75
N ALA A 246 23.56 2.23 15.74
CA ALA A 246 23.04 1.01 16.32
C ALA A 246 23.64 -0.23 15.63
N LEU A 247 23.73 -0.23 14.30
CA LEU A 247 24.36 -1.29 13.51
C LEU A 247 25.85 -1.51 13.82
N LYS A 248 26.59 -0.45 14.20
CA LYS A 248 28.00 -0.57 14.60
C LYS A 248 28.19 -1.07 16.04
N ALA A 249 27.16 -0.95 16.87
CA ALA A 249 27.19 -1.34 18.28
C ALA A 249 26.70 -2.78 18.51
N ALA A 250 25.97 -3.35 17.55
CA ALA A 250 25.51 -4.74 17.51
C ALA A 250 26.58 -5.66 16.93
#